data_AF-A0A0E3LI38-F1
#
_entry.id   AF-A0A0E3LI38-F1
#
_cell.length_a   1.000
_cell.length_b   1.000
_cell.length_c   1.000
_cell.angle_alpha   90.00
_cell.angle_beta   90.00
_cell.angle_gamma   90.00
#
_symmetry.space_group_name_H-M   'P 1'
#
loop_
_entity.id
_entity.type
_entity.pdbx_description
1 polymer ?
#
loop_
_entity_poly.entity_id
_entity_poly.type
_entity_poly.pdbx_seq_one_letter_code
_entity_poly.pdbx_strand_id
1 'polypeptide(L)' 'MFEIFLDTPAKNFIKKLDSKNSQRIIKAIEKLAEDPIPHDAKRIYGISEKLFRIRVGDFRILYRIDYKRLS' A
#
# COMPACT_ATOMS: atom_id res chain seq x y z
N MET A 1 -8.64 2.92 11.90
CA MET A 1 -7.67 3.77 11.20
C MET A 1 -6.28 3.27 11.50
N PHE A 2 -5.48 3.02 10.47
CA PHE A 2 -4.09 2.56 10.53
C PHE A 2 -3.14 3.73 10.26
N GLU A 3 -1.91 3.61 10.74
CA GLU A 3 -0.83 4.51 10.37
C GLU A 3 -0.10 3.98 9.14
N ILE A 4 0.30 4.88 8.24
CA ILE A 4 0.99 4.53 7.00
C ILE A 4 2.50 4.68 7.18
N PHE A 5 3.21 3.56 6.97
CA PHE A 5 4.67 3.54 6.88
C PHE A 5 5.08 3.19 5.45
N LEU A 6 5.85 4.08 4.83
CA LEU A 6 6.40 3.86 3.50
C LEU A 6 7.87 3.48 3.59
N ASP A 7 8.23 2.35 3.00
CA ASP A 7 9.62 1.95 2.84
C ASP A 7 10.37 2.98 1.98
N THR A 8 11.67 3.15 2.24
CA THR A 8 12.52 4.06 1.49
C THR A 8 12.46 3.85 -0.04
N PRO A 9 12.47 2.61 -0.57
CA PRO A 9 12.30 2.37 -2.01
C PRO A 9 10.94 2.86 -2.54
N ALA A 10 9.86 2.69 -1.77
CA ALA A 10 8.52 3.14 -2.18
C ALA A 10 8.46 4.67 -2.24
N LYS A 11 9.00 5.37 -1.23
CA LYS A 11 9.11 6.84 -1.23
C LYS A 11 9.90 7.33 -2.45
N ASN A 12 11.04 6.71 -2.73
CA ASN A 12 11.90 7.09 -3.87
C ASN A 12 11.25 6.79 -5.22
N PHE A 13 10.48 5.70 -5.32
CA PHE A 13 9.72 5.37 -6.52
C PHE A 13 8.66 6.45 -6.81
N ILE A 14 7.83 6.79 -5.83
CA ILE A 14 6.77 7.81 -5.96
C ILE A 14 7.34 9.17 -6.37
N LYS A 15 8.48 9.58 -5.80
CA LYS A 15 9.17 10.84 -6.13
C LYS A 15 9.63 10.94 -7.59
N LYS A 16 9.84 9.81 -8.27
CA LYS A 16 10.32 9.77 -9.67
C LYS A 16 9.18 9.74 -10.70
N LEU A 17 7.94 9.55 -10.26
CA LEU A 17 6.79 9.53 -11.15
C LEU A 17 6.38 10.95 -11.55
N ASP A 18 5.68 11.06 -12.68
CA ASP A 18 4.98 12.30 -13.01
C ASP A 18 3.92 12.64 -11.96
N SER A 19 3.54 13.92 -11.92
CA SER A 19 2.58 14.47 -10.96
C SER A 19 1.28 13.66 -10.89
N LYS A 20 0.73 13.27 -12.05
CA LYS A 20 -0.56 12.57 -12.13
C LYS A 20 -0.47 11.18 -11.49
N ASN A 21 0.56 10.42 -11.84
CA ASN A 21 0.77 9.08 -11.30
C ASN A 21 1.12 9.11 -9.80
N SER A 22 1.97 10.05 -9.38
CA SER A 22 2.34 10.23 -7.97
C SER A 22 1.12 10.56 -7.11
N GLN A 23 0.30 11.54 -7.52
CA GLN A 23 -0.94 11.90 -6.79
C GLN A 23 -1.94 10.74 -6.74
N ARG A 24 -2.07 9.96 -7.82
CA ARG A 24 -2.97 8.81 -7.85
C ARG A 24 -2.55 7.73 -6.84
N ILE A 25 -1.26 7.47 -6.72
CA ILE A 25 -0.71 6.49 -5.77
C ILE A 25 -0.88 7.00 -4.33
N ILE A 26 -0.56 8.27 -4.05
CA ILE A 26 -0.70 8.86 -2.71
C ILE A 26 -2.15 8.75 -2.22
N LYS A 27 -3.13 9.14 -3.07
CA LYS A 27 -4.55 9.01 -2.73
C LYS A 27 -4.99 7.57 -2.46
N ALA A 28 -4.40 6.60 -3.17
CA ALA A 28 -4.69 5.19 -2.91
C ALA A 28 -4.09 4.72 -1.57
N ILE A 29 -2.88 5.18 -1.23
CA ILE A 29 -2.22 4.90 0.05
C ILE A 29 -3.00 5.50 1.22
N GLU A 30 -3.47 6.74 1.11
CA GLU A 30 -4.26 7.41 2.16
C GLU A 30 -5.53 6.62 2.49
N LYS A 31 -6.23 6.09 1.46
CA LYS A 31 -7.41 5.26 1.66
C LYS A 31 -7.13 3.94 2.39
N LEU A 32 -5.94 3.38 2.24
CA LEU A 32 -5.54 2.16 2.96
C LEU A 32 -5.46 2.36 4.48
N ALA A 33 -5.32 3.60 4.95
CA ALA A 33 -5.36 3.90 6.38
C ALA A 33 -6.77 3.69 6.96
N GLU A 34 -7.81 3.95 6.18
CA GLU A 34 -9.21 3.83 6.58
C GLU A 34 -9.72 2.40 6.38
N ASP A 35 -9.51 1.86 5.18
CA ASP A 35 -9.85 0.50 4.78
C ASP A 35 -8.57 -0.22 4.30
N PRO A 36 -7.89 -0.97 5.18
CA PRO A 36 -6.64 -1.63 4.83
C PRO A 36 -6.84 -2.86 3.92
N ILE A 37 -8.07 -3.36 3.74
CA ILE A 37 -8.36 -4.49 2.85
C ILE A 37 -9.56 -4.11 1.97
N PRO A 38 -9.38 -3.16 1.04
CA PRO A 38 -10.43 -2.77 0.13
C PRO A 38 -10.80 -3.93 -0.81
N HIS A 39 -11.94 -3.82 -1.49
CA HIS A 39 -12.48 -4.92 -2.30
C HIS A 39 -11.51 -5.44 -3.38
N ASP A 40 -10.63 -4.58 -3.90
CA ASP A 40 -9.66 -4.89 -4.95
C ASP A 40 -8.32 -5.39 -4.41
N ALA A 41 -8.15 -5.42 -3.08
CA ALA A 41 -6.98 -6.00 -2.44
C ALA A 41 -6.93 -7.52 -2.65
N LYS A 42 -5.76 -8.00 -3.05
CA LYS A 42 -5.47 -9.43 -3.21
C LYS A 42 -4.33 -9.83 -2.29
N ARG A 43 -4.53 -10.90 -1.53
CA ARG A 43 -3.47 -11.53 -0.75
C ARG A 43 -2.49 -12.21 -1.71
N ILE A 44 -1.20 -12.06 -1.43
CA ILE A 44 -0.13 -12.78 -2.13
C ILE A 44 0.20 -14.03 -1.30
N TYR A 45 0.18 -15.18 -1.96
CA TYR A 45 0.50 -16.48 -1.37
C TYR A 45 1.93 -16.89 -1.71
N GLY A 46 2.49 -17.85 -0.95
CA GLY A 46 3.87 -18.33 -1.13
C GLY A 46 4.95 -17.46 -0.47
N ILE A 47 4.56 -16.48 0.36
CA ILE A 47 5.45 -15.65 1.16
C ILE A 47 5.13 -15.90 2.64
N SER A 48 6.17 -15.97 3.49
CA SER A 48 6.02 -16.22 4.93
C SER A 48 5.19 -15.16 5.64
N GLU A 49 5.36 -13.90 5.22
CA GLU A 49 4.62 -12.76 5.75
C GLU A 49 3.27 -12.57 5.03
N LYS A 50 2.26 -12.06 5.77
CA LYS A 50 0.96 -11.70 5.19
C LYS A 50 1.09 -10.42 4.33
N LEU A 51 1.27 -10.62 3.03
CA LEU A 51 1.39 -9.55 2.05
C LEU A 51 0.11 -9.37 1.22
N PHE A 52 -0.25 -8.12 0.98
CA PHE A 52 -1.40 -7.70 0.17
C PHE A 52 -0.96 -6.83 -1.00
N ARG A 53 -1.85 -6.71 -1.98
CA ARG A 53 -1.65 -5.87 -3.16
C ARG A 53 -2.94 -5.24 -3.66
N ILE A 54 -2.88 -3.96 -4.03
CA ILE A 54 -3.90 -3.27 -4.84
C ILE A 54 -3.32 -2.78 -6.18
N ARG A 55 -4.18 -2.63 -7.20
CA ARG A 55 -3.79 -2.08 -8.52
C ARG A 55 -4.18 -0.61 -8.60
N VAL A 56 -3.22 0.25 -8.98
CA VAL A 56 -3.45 1.69 -9.13
C VAL A 56 -2.93 2.13 -10.49
N GLY A 57 -3.84 2.16 -11.48
CA GLY A 57 -3.44 2.36 -12.87
C GLY A 57 -2.50 1.24 -13.31
N ASP A 58 -1.31 1.61 -13.79
CA ASP A 58 -0.29 0.65 -14.23
C ASP A 58 0.59 0.11 -13.09
N PHE A 59 0.45 0.68 -11.88
CA PHE A 59 1.25 0.33 -10.73
C PHE A 59 0.54 -0.65 -9.79
N ARG A 60 1.35 -1.28 -8.93
CA ARG A 60 0.88 -2.15 -7.85
C ARG A 60 1.49 -1.65 -6.55
N ILE A 61 0.64 -1.45 -5.54
CA ILE A 61 1.09 -1.17 -4.19
C ILE A 61 1.12 -2.49 -3.45
N LEU A 62 2.29 -2.86 -2.96
CA LEU A 62 2.50 -4.02 -2.09
C LEU A 62 2.59 -3.52 -0.65
N TYR A 63 1.82 -4.11 0.25
CA TYR A 63 1.78 -3.65 1.64
C TYR A 63 1.43 -4.77 2.61
N ARG A 64 1.80 -4.56 3.87
CA ARG A 64 1.49 -5.42 5.01
C ARG A 64 0.63 -4.65 5.99
N ILE A 65 -0.18 -5.37 6.76
CA ILE A 65 -1.01 -4.78 7.81
C ILE A 65 -0.46 -5.27 9.14
N ASP A 66 0.06 -4.34 9.93
CA ASP A 66 0.49 -4.62 11.28
C ASP A 66 -0.66 -4.34 12.25
N TYR A 67 -1.35 -5.41 12.64
CA TYR A 67 -2.30 -5.33 13.74
C TYR A 67 -1.48 -5.33 15.02
N LYS A 68 -1.37 -4.16 15.68
CA LYS A 68 -0.85 -4.08 17.04
C LYS A 68 -1.56 -5.16 17.86
N ARG A 69 -0.80 -6.18 18.29
CA ARG A 69 -1.27 -7.08 19.33
C ARG A 69 -1.29 -6.26 20.61
N LEU A 70 -2.48 -5.91 21.09
CA LEU A 70 -2.64 -5.51 22.49
C LEU A 70 -2.23 -6.74 23.32
N SER A 71 -1.04 -6.67 23.91
CA SER A 71 -0.56 -7.60 24.94
C SER A 71 -1.15 -7.22 26.28
#